data_AF-A0A2N1ILS1-F1
#
_entry.id   AF-A0A2N1ILS1-F1
#
_cell.length_a   1.000
_cell.length_b   1.000
_cell.length_c   1.000
_cell.angle_alpha   90.00
_cell.angle_beta   90.00
_cell.angle_gamma   90.00
#
_symmetry.space_group_name_H-M   'P 1'
#
loop_
_entity.id
_entity.type
_entity.pdbx_description
1 polymer ?
#
loop_
_entity_poly.entity_id
_entity_poly.type
_entity_poly.pdbx_seq_one_letter_code
_entity_poly.pdbx_strand_id
1 'polypeptide(L)'
;MITPPDVFKSLSDETRARATLLIASLGELCVCELMCALDDSQPKISRHLAQLRSNGMLLDRRQGQWVYYRLNPELPSWVHEMLQVTLQANSQWLADNALRLKNMDGRPVRDSACC
;
A
#
# COMPACT_ATOMS: atom_id res chain seq x y z
N MET A 1 11.77 -16.90 2.35
CA MET A 1 10.30 -17.09 2.30
C MET A 1 9.74 -16.39 3.52
N ILE A 2 8.80 -15.45 3.35
CA ILE A 2 8.23 -14.68 4.47
C ILE A 2 7.44 -15.61 5.39
N THR A 3 7.60 -15.46 6.70
CA THR A 3 6.89 -16.31 7.69
C THR A 3 5.65 -15.60 8.24
N PRO A 4 4.67 -16.32 8.83
CA PRO A 4 3.51 -15.68 9.42
C PRO A 4 3.84 -14.61 10.48
N PRO A 5 4.78 -14.81 11.42
CA PRO A 5 5.21 -13.76 12.35
C PRO A 5 5.72 -12.49 11.65
N ASP A 6 6.46 -12.63 10.55
CA ASP A 6 6.98 -11.48 9.79
C ASP A 6 5.85 -10.67 9.17
N VAL A 7 4.84 -11.35 8.59
CA VAL A 7 3.64 -10.72 8.03
C VAL A 7 2.86 -10.00 9.12
N PHE A 8 2.54 -10.68 10.23
CA PHE A 8 1.75 -10.09 11.30
C PHE A 8 2.46 -8.91 11.97
N LYS A 9 3.78 -9.00 12.18
CA LYS A 9 4.58 -7.88 12.69
C LYS A 9 4.63 -6.71 11.70
N SER A 10 4.66 -6.99 10.41
CA SER A 10 4.59 -5.96 9.36
C SER A 10 3.23 -5.27 9.33
N LEU A 11 2.15 -5.99 9.64
CA LEU A 11 0.77 -5.46 9.57
C LEU A 11 0.20 -5.02 10.93
N SER A 12 0.92 -5.18 12.04
CA SER A 12 0.44 -4.80 13.38
C SER A 12 0.40 -3.29 13.65
N ASP A 13 0.94 -2.48 12.75
CA ASP A 13 0.86 -1.02 12.81
C ASP A 13 -0.26 -0.53 11.88
N GLU A 14 -1.11 0.36 12.39
CA GLU A 14 -2.28 0.84 11.65
C GLU A 14 -1.90 1.50 10.31
N THR A 15 -0.84 2.31 10.28
CA THR A 15 -0.40 3.00 9.06
C THR A 15 0.07 1.98 8.02
N ARG A 16 0.85 0.98 8.44
CA ARG A 16 1.31 -0.11 7.55
C ARG A 16 0.17 -0.96 7.05
N ALA A 17 -0.80 -1.30 7.91
CA ALA A 17 -1.98 -2.08 7.53
C ALA A 17 -2.82 -1.35 6.49
N ARG A 18 -3.19 -0.08 6.75
CA ARG A 18 -3.96 0.74 5.82
C ARG A 18 -3.23 0.93 4.49
N ALA A 19 -1.93 1.28 4.53
CA ALA A 19 -1.13 1.43 3.31
C ALA A 19 -1.10 0.15 2.48
N THR A 20 -0.87 -1.00 3.11
CA THR A 20 -0.81 -2.30 2.42
C THR A 20 -2.15 -2.66 1.79
N LEU A 21 -3.27 -2.47 2.51
CA LEU A 21 -4.61 -2.76 1.98
C LEU A 21 -5.02 -1.80 0.86
N LEU A 22 -4.68 -0.51 0.97
CA LEU A 22 -4.92 0.47 -0.11
C LEU A 22 -4.12 0.12 -1.37
N ILE A 23 -2.85 -0.27 -1.22
CA ILE A 23 -2.01 -0.76 -2.32
C ILE A 23 -2.60 -2.05 -2.90
N ALA A 24 -3.05 -3.00 -2.07
CA ALA A 24 -3.67 -4.24 -2.52
C ALA A 24 -4.95 -3.99 -3.35
N SER A 25 -5.74 -2.99 -2.96
CA SER A 25 -6.98 -2.60 -3.64
C SER A 25 -6.75 -1.88 -4.97
N LEU A 26 -5.72 -1.01 -5.03
CA LEU A 26 -5.46 -0.12 -6.17
C LEU A 26 -4.27 -0.55 -7.04
N GLY A 27 -3.71 -1.72 -6.77
CA GLY A 27 -2.53 -2.31 -7.41
C GLY A 27 -1.21 -1.69 -6.95
N GLU A 28 -1.10 -0.37 -7.03
CA GLU A 28 0.07 0.38 -6.59
C GLU A 28 -0.31 1.79 -6.13
N LEU A 29 0.54 2.46 -5.33
CA LEU A 29 0.38 3.85 -4.91
C LEU A 29 1.73 4.56 -4.74
N CYS A 30 1.82 5.85 -5.07
CA CYS A 30 2.98 6.67 -4.71
C CYS A 30 2.96 7.09 -3.24
N VAL A 31 4.09 7.61 -2.74
CA VAL A 31 4.18 8.22 -1.41
C VAL A 31 3.17 9.38 -1.26
N CYS A 32 3.02 10.19 -2.30
CA CYS A 32 2.07 11.31 -2.35
C CYS A 32 0.61 10.90 -2.15
N GLU A 33 0.19 9.85 -2.86
CA GLU A 33 -1.16 9.28 -2.76
C GLU A 33 -1.39 8.72 -1.36
N LEU A 34 -0.40 8.04 -0.78
CA LEU A 34 -0.50 7.48 0.57
C LEU A 34 -0.52 8.56 1.66
N MET A 35 0.24 9.64 1.51
CA MET A 35 0.16 10.79 2.41
C MET A 35 -1.24 11.40 2.40
N CYS A 36 -1.83 11.59 1.22
CA CYS A 36 -3.19 12.12 1.08
C CYS A 36 -4.24 11.17 1.67
N ALA A 37 -4.17 9.88 1.31
CA ALA A 37 -5.10 8.87 1.80
C ALA A 37 -5.06 8.73 3.33
N LEU A 38 -3.86 8.68 3.91
CA LEU A 38 -3.65 8.45 5.34
C LEU A 38 -3.67 9.73 6.17
N ASP A 39 -3.66 10.91 5.52
CA ASP A 39 -3.58 12.23 6.15
C ASP A 39 -2.40 12.33 7.12
N ASP A 40 -1.22 11.97 6.61
CA ASP A 40 0.02 11.92 7.39
C ASP A 40 1.21 12.47 6.60
N SER A 41 2.24 12.84 7.35
CA SER A 41 3.46 13.44 6.85
C SER A 41 4.31 12.49 5.99
N GLN A 42 5.00 13.05 5.01
CA GLN A 42 5.91 12.30 4.13
C GLN A 42 6.97 11.49 4.88
N PRO A 43 7.67 12.03 5.91
CA PRO A 43 8.72 11.27 6.60
C PRO A 43 8.16 10.02 7.31
N LYS A 44 6.95 10.12 7.88
CA LYS A 44 6.30 8.98 8.53
C LYS A 44 5.88 7.93 7.51
N ILE A 45 5.16 8.32 6.45
CA ILE A 45 4.74 7.39 5.39
C ILE A 45 5.95 6.70 4.73
N SER A 46 6.99 7.46 4.37
CA SER A 46 8.20 6.92 3.75
C SER A 46 8.89 5.88 4.64
N ARG A 47 8.99 6.15 5.96
CA ARG A 47 9.55 5.20 6.92
C ARG A 47 8.74 3.89 6.98
N HIS A 48 7.41 3.97 7.01
CA HIS A 48 6.55 2.78 7.02
C HIS A 48 6.70 1.96 5.72
N LEU A 49 6.78 2.63 4.57
CA LEU A 49 6.98 1.98 3.28
C LEU A 49 8.36 1.33 3.15
N ALA A 50 9.40 1.98 3.65
CA ALA A 50 10.74 1.40 3.71
C ALA A 50 10.77 0.13 4.56
N GLN A 51 10.06 0.10 5.69
CA GLN A 51 9.93 -1.08 6.54
C GLN A 51 9.15 -2.22 5.86
N LEU A 52 8.06 -1.90 5.16
CA LEU A 52 7.30 -2.90 4.41
C LEU A 52 8.13 -3.51 3.26
N ARG A 53 8.95 -2.68 2.61
CA ARG A 53 9.91 -3.16 1.60
C ARG A 53 11.01 -4.02 2.19
N SER A 54 11.62 -3.61 3.31
CA SER A 54 12.69 -4.41 3.95
C SER A 54 12.20 -5.78 4.38
N ASN A 55 10.92 -5.90 4.74
CA ASN A 55 10.29 -7.15 5.12
C ASN A 55 9.77 -7.96 3.92
N GLY A 56 9.94 -7.47 2.69
CA GLY A 56 9.53 -8.16 1.47
C GLY A 56 8.04 -8.12 1.17
N MET A 57 7.24 -7.33 1.91
CA MET A 57 5.80 -7.16 1.65
C MET A 57 5.52 -6.33 0.41
N LEU A 58 6.35 -5.31 0.16
CA LEU A 58 6.21 -4.38 -0.95
C LEU A 58 7.44 -4.38 -1.85
N LEU A 59 7.20 -4.08 -3.12
CA LEU A 59 8.22 -3.66 -4.08
C LEU A 59 7.93 -2.23 -4.52
N ASP A 60 8.94 -1.54 -5.03
CA ASP A 60 8.81 -0.23 -5.63
C ASP A 60 9.20 -0.21 -7.11
N ARG A 61 8.66 0.75 -7.84
CA ARG A 61 9.11 1.12 -9.18
C ARG A 61 9.15 2.64 -9.32
N ARG A 62 10.04 3.14 -10.17
CA ARG A 62 10.10 4.58 -10.51
C ARG A 62 9.38 4.84 -11.83
N GLN A 63 8.61 5.92 -11.89
CA GLN A 63 8.03 6.47 -13.12
C GLN A 63 8.11 8.00 -13.06
N GLY A 64 8.97 8.58 -13.90
CA GLY A 64 9.31 10.00 -13.81
C GLY A 64 9.86 10.34 -12.42
N GLN A 65 9.29 11.36 -11.79
CA GLN A 65 9.66 11.80 -10.44
C GLN A 65 9.04 10.96 -9.30
N TRP A 66 8.13 10.03 -9.63
CA TRP A 66 7.35 9.30 -8.64
C TRP A 66 7.92 7.90 -8.37
N VAL A 67 7.86 7.49 -7.11
CA VAL A 67 8.13 6.12 -6.67
C VAL A 67 6.80 5.49 -6.26
N TYR A 68 6.38 4.46 -7.00
CA TYR A 68 5.16 3.70 -6.75
C TYR A 68 5.49 2.42 -6.00
N TYR A 69 4.61 2.04 -5.08
CA TYR A 69 4.73 0.85 -4.25
C TYR A 69 3.60 -0.11 -4.57
N ARG A 70 3.93 -1.39 -4.76
CA ARG A 70 3.00 -2.48 -5.06
C ARG A 70 3.26 -3.67 -4.14
N LEU A 71 2.27 -4.54 -3.97
CA LEU A 71 2.51 -5.83 -3.32
C LEU A 71 3.61 -6.60 -4.06
N ASN A 72 4.48 -7.26 -3.29
CA ASN A 72 5.45 -8.18 -3.87
C ASN A 72 4.71 -9.38 -4.49
N PRO A 73 4.83 -9.64 -5.81
CA PRO A 73 4.15 -10.75 -6.47
C PRO A 73 4.65 -12.13 -6.03
N GLU A 74 5.83 -12.19 -5.40
CA GLU A 74 6.41 -13.42 -4.84
C GLU A 74 5.88 -13.73 -3.42
N LEU A 75 4.88 -12.98 -2.93
CA LEU A 75 4.23 -13.30 -1.66
C LEU A 75 3.48 -14.64 -1.79
N PRO A 76 3.50 -15.49 -0.75
CA PRO A 76 2.71 -16.71 -0.74
C PRO A 76 1.22 -16.44 -0.96
N SER A 77 0.51 -17.37 -1.62
CA SER A 77 -0.93 -17.23 -1.92
C SER A 77 -1.78 -16.93 -0.69
N TRP A 78 -1.46 -17.56 0.45
CA TRP A 78 -2.18 -17.33 1.71
C TRP A 78 -2.11 -15.87 2.18
N VAL A 79 -1.04 -15.14 1.87
CA VAL A 79 -0.91 -13.72 2.21
C VAL A 79 -1.87 -12.89 1.35
N HIS A 80 -1.93 -13.19 0.05
CA HIS A 80 -2.86 -12.53 -0.86
C HIS A 80 -4.31 -12.79 -0.45
N GLU A 81 -4.66 -14.04 -0.17
CA GLU A 81 -6.00 -14.42 0.30
C GLU A 81 -6.36 -13.72 1.62
N MET A 82 -5.44 -13.72 2.59
CA MET A 82 -5.63 -13.00 3.86
C MET A 82 -5.88 -11.51 3.64
N LEU A 83 -5.10 -10.84 2.78
CA LEU A 83 -5.29 -9.42 2.48
C LEU A 83 -6.62 -9.16 1.78
N GLN A 84 -7.03 -10.03 0.85
CA GLN A 84 -8.33 -9.90 0.15
C GLN A 84 -9.51 -10.06 1.11
N VAL A 85 -9.51 -11.09 1.95
CA VAL A 85 -10.55 -11.28 2.98
C VAL A 85 -10.59 -10.07 3.94
N THR A 86 -9.42 -9.61 4.39
CA THR A 86 -9.31 -8.46 5.29
C THR A 86 -9.89 -7.19 4.64
N LEU A 87 -9.55 -6.93 3.38
CA LEU A 87 -10.05 -5.79 2.61
C LEU A 87 -11.57 -5.83 2.48
N GLN A 88 -12.13 -6.97 2.07
CA GLN A 88 -13.56 -7.13 1.83
C GLN A 88 -14.37 -6.98 3.12
N ALA A 89 -13.91 -7.61 4.21
CA ALA A 89 -14.58 -7.55 5.51
C ALA A 89 -14.48 -6.18 6.19
N ASN A 90 -13.49 -5.36 5.83
CA ASN A 90 -13.20 -4.08 6.49
C ASN A 90 -13.19 -2.89 5.52
N SER A 91 -13.97 -2.96 4.43
CA SER A 91 -14.05 -1.88 3.43
C SER A 91 -14.43 -0.53 4.06
N GLN A 92 -15.33 -0.54 5.06
CA GLN A 92 -15.74 0.65 5.80
C GLN A 92 -14.59 1.28 6.60
N TRP A 93 -13.64 0.47 7.10
CA TRP A 93 -12.48 0.98 7.84
C TRP A 93 -11.57 1.82 6.95
N LEU A 94 -11.52 1.53 5.64
CA LEU A 94 -10.73 2.25 4.64
C LEU A 94 -11.53 3.32 3.87
N ALA A 95 -12.83 3.47 4.14
CA ALA A 95 -13.72 4.33 3.36
C ALA A 95 -13.22 5.78 3.30
N ASP A 96 -12.83 6.34 4.45
CA ASP A 96 -12.32 7.72 4.52
C ASP A 96 -10.97 7.87 3.78
N ASN A 97 -10.10 6.87 3.85
CA ASN A 97 -8.84 6.89 3.11
C ASN A 97 -9.08 6.88 1.60
N ALA A 98 -10.00 6.03 1.14
CA ALA A 98 -10.38 5.95 -0.26
C ALA A 98 -11.05 7.24 -0.73
N LEU A 99 -11.87 7.87 0.11
CA LEU A 99 -12.52 9.15 -0.19
C LEU A 99 -11.51 10.28 -0.34
N ARG A 100 -10.56 10.42 0.59
CA ARG A 100 -9.47 11.40 0.49
C ARG A 100 -8.68 11.22 -0.79
N LEU A 101 -8.33 9.98 -1.12
CA LEU A 101 -7.59 9.66 -2.34
C LEU A 101 -8.39 9.94 -3.61
N LYS A 102 -9.71 9.72 -3.60
CA LYS A 102 -10.60 10.06 -4.72
C LYS A 102 -10.67 11.57 -4.93
N ASN A 103 -10.59 12.34 -3.85
CA ASN A 103 -10.65 13.80 -3.86
C ASN A 103 -9.25 14.47 -3.91
N MET A 104 -8.19 13.69 -4.19
CA MET A 104 -6.83 14.22 -4.24
C MET A 104 -6.62 15.09 -5.48
N ASP A 105 -6.39 16.38 -5.26
CA ASP A 105 -6.02 17.32 -6.33
C ASP A 105 -4.65 16.95 -6.93
N GLY A 106 -4.57 16.97 -8.26
CA GLY A 106 -3.31 16.68 -8.96
C GLY A 106 -2.80 15.25 -8.78
N ARG A 107 -3.70 14.28 -8.51
CA ARG A 107 -3.33 12.87 -8.38
C ARG A 107 -2.53 12.39 -9.60
N PRO A 108 -1.33 11.80 -9.41
CA PRO A 108 -0.49 11.38 -10.53
C PRO A 108 -1.20 10.41 -11.48
N VAL A 109 -1.15 10.71 -12.78
CA VAL A 109 -1.59 9.78 -13.83
C VAL A 109 -0.50 8.72 -13.98
N ARG A 110 -0.90 7.46 -13.85
CA ARG A 110 -0.02 6.33 -14.10
C ARG A 110 -0.05 6.05 -15.58
N ASP A 111 1.12 5.79 -16.15
CA ASP A 111 1.14 5.10 -17.42
C ASP A 111 0.74 3.68 -17.05
N SER A 112 -0.52 3.33 -17.28
CA SER A 112 -0.82 1.93 -17.56
C SER A 112 0.18 1.55 -18.63
N ALA A 113 1.05 0.58 -18.37
CA ALA A 113 1.84 -0.01 -19.43
C ALA A 113 0.83 -0.46 -20.51
N CYS A 114 0.61 0.41 -21.50
CA CYS A 114 -0.03 0.08 -22.74
C CYS A 114 0.98 -0.85 -23.39
N CYS A 115 0.72 -2.14 -23.27
CA CYS A 115 0.99 -3.24 -24.20
C CYS A 115 0.94 -4.56 -23.44
#